data_AF-A0A8X6GC22-F1
#
_entry.id   AF-A0A8X6GC22-F1
#
_cell.length_a   1.000
_cell.length_b   1.000
_cell.length_c   1.000
_cell.angle_alpha   90.00
_cell.angle_beta   90.00
_cell.angle_gamma   90.00
#
_symmetry.space_group_name_H-M   'P 1'
#
loop_
_entity.id
_entity.type
_entity.pdbx_description
1 polymer ?
#
loop_
_entity_poly.entity_id
_entity_poly.type
_entity_poly.pdbx_seq_one_letter_code
_entity_poly.pdbx_strand_id
1 'polypeptide(L)'
;MSIVAKLKKNELKLVAEEISLTVPGDAKTVELKRLIEESDVFKEDYEFVKTVIEQVLEEVKTQESQQIRQIELERLKLERIKAELELAQLRTISNNSETSLNGGEIEASIYVLIKSVRTLTIKVPSTEATLANIRIKFWIVNGRSKVKRVIKQCIKCLKVSAKGKNQMMAALPNARERLPELLTDVAVPVRNCMRFQQKGASSHYGSYVGYHLNHTFPNRLIRSGSHITWLLRSPDFYLLIFFSGMP
;
A
#
# COMPACT_ATOMS: atom_id res chain seq x y z
N MET A 1 15.99 -16.19 -45.84
CA MET A 1 16.93 -16.42 -44.72
C MET A 1 16.50 -17.69 -44.01
N SER A 2 17.33 -18.74 -44.04
CA SER A 2 17.00 -20.07 -43.51
C SER A 2 16.60 -20.01 -42.03
N ILE A 3 15.43 -20.55 -41.68
CA ILE A 3 14.94 -20.65 -40.29
C ILE A 3 15.94 -21.43 -39.43
N VAL A 4 16.63 -22.40 -40.05
CA VAL A 4 17.66 -23.24 -39.46
C VAL A 4 18.87 -22.44 -38.98
N ALA A 5 19.12 -21.25 -39.55
CA ALA A 5 20.25 -20.40 -39.16
C ALA A 5 20.11 -19.81 -37.74
N LYS A 6 18.89 -19.69 -37.21
CA LYS A 6 18.61 -19.06 -35.90
C LYS A 6 18.64 -20.03 -34.72
N LEU A 7 18.64 -21.34 -34.96
CA LEU A 7 18.53 -22.37 -33.94
C LEU A 7 19.87 -22.59 -33.20
N LYS A 8 19.77 -22.90 -31.90
CA LYS A 8 20.90 -23.28 -31.03
C LYS A 8 21.33 -24.72 -31.29
N LYS A 9 22.53 -25.08 -30.82
CA LYS A 9 23.10 -26.44 -31.00
C LYS A 9 22.16 -27.55 -30.53
N ASN A 10 21.52 -27.37 -29.37
CA ASN A 10 20.64 -28.39 -28.78
C ASN A 10 19.32 -28.50 -29.55
N GLU A 11 18.75 -27.37 -29.97
CA GLU A 11 17.54 -27.31 -30.79
C GLU A 11 17.78 -27.99 -32.15
N LEU A 12 18.94 -27.75 -32.78
CA LEU A 12 19.33 -28.41 -34.04
C LEU A 12 19.50 -29.93 -33.89
N LYS A 13 19.98 -30.41 -32.74
CA LYS A 13 20.08 -31.86 -32.48
C LYS A 13 18.69 -32.51 -32.39
N LEU A 14 17.77 -31.88 -31.65
CA LEU A 14 16.40 -32.37 -31.50
C LEU A 14 15.64 -32.37 -32.83
N VAL A 15 15.77 -31.30 -33.63
CA VAL A 15 15.16 -31.24 -34.96
C VAL A 15 15.74 -32.32 -35.90
N ALA A 16 17.05 -32.55 -35.85
CA ALA A 16 17.67 -33.60 -36.66
C ALA A 16 17.26 -35.01 -36.23
N GLU A 17 17.06 -35.25 -34.93
CA GLU A 17 16.54 -36.50 -34.39
C GLU A 17 15.09 -36.74 -34.83
N GLU A 18 14.24 -35.71 -34.80
CA GLU A 18 12.83 -35.79 -35.22
C GLU A 18 12.69 -36.02 -36.74
N ILE A 19 13.61 -35.49 -37.54
CA ILE A 19 13.70 -35.72 -39.00
C ILE A 19 14.42 -37.06 -39.30
N SER A 20 14.72 -37.88 -38.29
CA SER A 20 15.36 -39.20 -38.41
C SER A 20 16.77 -39.16 -39.04
N LEU A 21 17.50 -38.06 -38.89
CA LEU A 21 18.89 -37.94 -39.30
C LEU A 21 19.82 -38.46 -38.20
N THR A 22 20.81 -39.26 -38.57
CA THR A 22 21.85 -39.71 -37.63
C THR A 22 22.75 -38.53 -37.24
N VAL A 23 22.65 -38.09 -35.99
CA VAL A 23 23.42 -36.95 -35.47
C VAL A 23 24.72 -37.43 -34.80
N PRO A 24 25.91 -36.99 -35.24
CA PRO A 24 27.15 -37.27 -34.54
C PRO A 24 27.20 -36.54 -33.19
N GLY A 25 27.62 -37.22 -32.12
CA GLY A 25 27.65 -36.66 -30.77
C GLY A 25 28.51 -35.40 -30.61
N ASP A 26 29.59 -35.32 -31.40
CA ASP A 26 30.61 -34.27 -31.42
C ASP A 26 30.40 -33.19 -32.49
N ALA A 27 29.34 -33.30 -33.30
CA ALA A 27 29.09 -32.40 -34.43
C ALA A 27 29.06 -30.92 -34.02
N LYS A 28 29.64 -30.06 -34.88
CA LYS A 28 29.60 -28.60 -34.75
C LYS A 28 28.25 -28.06 -35.23
N THR A 29 27.84 -26.90 -34.73
CA THR A 29 26.58 -26.24 -35.12
C THR A 29 26.45 -26.02 -36.62
N VAL A 30 27.56 -25.70 -37.30
CA VAL A 30 27.59 -25.50 -38.76
C VAL A 30 27.33 -26.81 -39.50
N GLU A 31 27.89 -27.93 -39.02
CA GLU A 31 27.71 -29.25 -39.63
C GLU A 31 26.28 -29.74 -39.48
N LEU A 32 25.65 -29.49 -38.33
CA LEU A 32 24.25 -29.82 -38.09
C LEU A 32 23.31 -29.02 -39.00
N LYS A 33 23.58 -27.73 -39.20
CA LYS A 33 22.78 -26.89 -40.12
C LYS A 33 22.88 -27.40 -41.55
N ARG A 34 24.10 -27.73 -41.99
CA ARG A 34 24.36 -28.27 -43.33
C ARG A 34 23.69 -29.61 -43.55
N LEU A 35 23.75 -30.52 -42.57
CA LEU A 35 23.08 -31.82 -42.63
C LEU A 35 21.56 -31.71 -42.78
N ILE A 36 20.93 -30.74 -42.08
CA ILE A 36 19.49 -30.51 -42.19
C ILE A 36 19.14 -29.88 -43.55
N GLU A 37 19.89 -28.88 -44.01
CA GLU A 37 19.65 -28.19 -45.29
C GLU A 37 19.94 -29.06 -46.52
N GLU A 38 20.88 -30.00 -46.43
CA GLU A 38 21.20 -30.94 -47.50
C GLU A 38 20.25 -32.15 -47.54
N SER A 39 19.50 -32.42 -46.47
CA SER A 39 18.60 -33.58 -46.36
C SER A 39 17.48 -33.56 -47.41
N ASP A 40 17.16 -34.75 -47.89
CA ASP A 40 16.14 -35.00 -48.92
C ASP A 40 14.77 -34.48 -48.45
N VAL A 41 14.47 -34.71 -47.16
CA VAL A 41 13.24 -34.27 -46.49
C VAL A 41 13.10 -32.75 -46.48
N PHE A 42 14.20 -32.00 -46.30
CA PHE A 42 14.16 -30.53 -46.32
C PHE A 42 13.91 -29.96 -47.72
N LYS A 43 14.37 -30.67 -48.77
CA LYS A 43 14.19 -30.26 -50.16
C LYS A 43 12.82 -30.64 -50.71
N GLU A 44 12.27 -31.78 -50.27
CA GLU A 44 10.97 -32.27 -50.72
C GLU A 44 9.80 -31.64 -49.96
N ASP A 45 9.89 -31.50 -48.62
CA ASP A 45 8.80 -30.96 -47.79
C ASP A 45 9.29 -29.92 -46.76
N TYR A 46 9.44 -28.70 -47.23
CA TYR A 46 9.86 -27.57 -46.41
C TYR A 46 8.84 -27.17 -45.33
N GLU A 47 7.53 -27.26 -45.60
CA GLU A 47 6.50 -26.88 -44.63
C GLU A 47 6.41 -27.91 -43.48
N PHE A 48 6.64 -29.19 -43.78
CA PHE A 48 6.80 -30.21 -42.74
C PHE A 48 7.97 -29.88 -41.81
N VAL A 49 9.16 -29.61 -42.35
CA VAL A 49 10.32 -29.28 -41.50
C VAL A 49 10.11 -28.00 -40.70
N LYS A 50 9.44 -26.99 -41.28
CA LYS A 50 9.08 -25.77 -40.56
C LYS A 50 8.13 -26.05 -39.39
N THR A 51 7.13 -26.91 -39.60
CA THR A 51 6.19 -27.33 -38.54
C THR A 51 6.91 -28.08 -37.42
N VAL A 52 7.82 -28.99 -37.77
CA VAL A 52 8.66 -29.72 -36.82
C VAL A 52 9.52 -28.75 -36.00
N ILE A 53 10.15 -27.77 -36.65
CA ILE A 53 10.94 -26.73 -35.96
C ILE A 53 10.06 -25.94 -34.98
N GLU A 54 8.85 -25.54 -35.39
CA GLU A 54 7.92 -24.81 -34.53
C GLU A 54 7.48 -25.66 -33.32
N GLN A 55 7.18 -26.94 -33.53
CA GLN A 55 6.83 -27.87 -32.45
C GLN A 55 7.99 -28.07 -31.46
N VAL A 56 9.20 -28.32 -31.95
CA VAL A 56 10.38 -28.51 -31.09
C VAL A 56 10.68 -27.23 -30.29
N LEU A 57 10.54 -26.05 -30.91
CA LEU A 57 10.74 -24.78 -30.21
C LEU A 57 9.71 -24.55 -29.10
N GLU A 58 8.44 -24.86 -29.33
CA GLU A 58 7.42 -24.78 -28.28
C GLU A 58 7.68 -25.81 -27.18
N GLU A 59 8.06 -27.03 -27.54
CA GLU A 59 8.37 -28.08 -26.55
C GLU A 59 9.55 -27.67 -25.66
N VAL A 60 10.66 -27.17 -26.24
CA VAL A 60 11.81 -26.68 -25.47
C VAL A 60 11.42 -25.57 -24.51
N LYS A 61 10.61 -24.59 -24.94
CA LYS A 61 10.11 -23.52 -24.04
C LYS A 61 9.27 -24.08 -22.89
N THR A 62 8.42 -25.06 -23.17
CA THR A 62 7.59 -25.69 -22.13
C THR A 62 8.45 -26.47 -21.13
N GLN A 63 9.45 -27.23 -21.60
CA GLN A 63 10.37 -27.97 -20.76
C GLN A 63 11.24 -27.04 -19.89
N GLU A 64 11.81 -25.98 -20.46
CA GLU A 64 12.55 -24.96 -19.69
C GLU A 64 11.66 -24.33 -18.61
N SER A 65 10.42 -23.99 -18.95
CA SER A 65 9.45 -23.44 -17.99
C SER A 65 9.12 -24.42 -16.87
N GLN A 66 8.98 -25.71 -17.18
CA GLN A 66 8.74 -26.77 -16.19
C GLN A 66 9.97 -26.98 -15.29
N GLN A 67 11.17 -26.99 -15.86
CA GLN A 67 12.42 -27.11 -15.09
C GLN A 67 12.61 -25.93 -14.13
N ILE A 68 12.35 -24.70 -14.57
CA ILE A 68 12.42 -23.51 -13.71
C ILE A 68 11.43 -23.64 -12.54
N ARG A 69 10.18 -24.07 -12.81
CA ARG A 69 9.19 -24.31 -11.74
C ARG A 69 9.64 -25.38 -10.75
N GLN A 70 10.27 -26.45 -11.22
CA GLN A 70 10.78 -27.53 -10.38
C GLN A 70 11.93 -27.03 -9.49
N ILE A 71 12.88 -26.27 -10.06
CA ILE A 71 13.99 -25.67 -9.33
C ILE A 71 13.49 -24.69 -8.26
N GLU A 72 12.51 -23.85 -8.58
CA GLU A 72 11.89 -22.90 -7.63
C GLU A 72 11.25 -23.66 -6.45
N LEU A 73 10.55 -24.76 -6.74
CA LEU A 73 9.88 -25.57 -5.73
C LEU A 73 10.89 -26.28 -4.82
N GLU A 74 11.97 -26.81 -5.37
CA GLU A 74 13.06 -27.42 -4.60
C GLU A 74 13.80 -26.39 -3.74
N ARG A 75 14.02 -25.19 -4.27
CA ARG A 75 14.59 -24.07 -3.51
C ARG A 75 13.72 -23.71 -2.30
N LEU A 76 12.40 -23.59 -2.49
CA LEU A 76 11.45 -23.31 -1.40
C LEU A 76 11.44 -24.43 -0.34
N LYS A 77 11.48 -25.70 -0.77
CA LYS A 77 11.60 -26.84 0.16
C LYS A 77 12.88 -26.75 0.98
N LEU A 78 14.00 -26.40 0.35
CA LEU A 78 15.30 -26.30 1.00
C LEU A 78 15.35 -25.12 1.99
N GLU A 79 14.78 -23.97 1.63
CA GLU A 79 14.63 -22.83 2.53
C GLU A 79 13.79 -23.17 3.77
N ARG A 80 12.71 -23.94 3.60
CA ARG A 80 11.90 -24.43 4.73
C ARG A 80 12.69 -25.35 5.67
N ILE A 81 13.41 -26.33 5.12
CA ILE A 81 14.22 -27.28 5.92
C ILE A 81 15.30 -26.52 6.69
N LYS A 82 15.96 -25.54 6.08
CA LYS A 82 16.95 -24.69 6.75
C LYS A 82 16.35 -23.93 7.93
N ALA A 83 15.17 -23.33 7.76
CA ALA A 83 14.48 -22.62 8.83
C ALA A 83 14.06 -23.56 9.98
N GLU A 84 13.62 -24.78 9.66
CA GLU A 84 13.29 -25.80 10.67
C GLU A 84 14.53 -26.24 11.47
N LEU A 85 15.68 -26.42 10.81
CA LEU A 85 16.95 -26.74 11.47
C LEU A 85 17.45 -25.60 12.37
N GLU A 86 17.37 -24.36 11.92
CA GLU A 86 17.76 -23.19 12.72
C GLU A 86 16.88 -23.07 13.98
N LEU A 87 15.58 -23.31 13.86
CA LEU A 87 14.68 -23.35 15.01
C LEU A 87 15.00 -24.49 15.97
N ALA A 88 15.40 -25.66 15.47
CA ALA A 88 15.83 -26.78 16.30
C ALA A 88 17.11 -26.44 17.09
N GLN A 89 18.07 -25.75 16.46
CA GLN A 89 19.30 -25.27 17.11
C GLN A 89 19.01 -24.25 18.21
N LEU A 90 18.10 -23.29 17.97
CA LEU A 90 17.71 -22.31 18.97
C LEU A 90 17.00 -22.96 20.17
N ARG A 91 16.23 -24.04 19.94
CA ARG A 91 15.57 -24.80 21.01
C ARG A 91 16.57 -25.57 21.88
N THR A 92 17.59 -26.21 21.30
CA THR A 92 18.64 -26.88 22.09
C THR A 92 19.45 -25.91 22.91
N ILE A 93 19.76 -24.72 22.39
CA ILE A 93 20.43 -23.65 23.16
C ILE A 93 19.56 -23.23 24.36
N SER A 94 18.26 -23.02 24.15
CA SER A 94 17.33 -22.64 25.22
C SER A 94 17.15 -23.71 26.30
N ASN A 95 17.22 -24.99 25.95
CA ASN A 95 17.05 -26.10 26.90
C ASN A 95 18.31 -26.35 27.74
N ASN A 96 19.49 -25.94 27.27
CA ASN A 96 20.74 -26.05 28.04
C ASN A 96 20.97 -24.87 28.99
N SER A 97 20.18 -23.79 28.86
CA SER A 97 20.15 -22.67 29.81
C SER A 97 18.90 -22.75 30.68
N GLU A 98 18.91 -23.61 31.71
CA GLU A 98 18.05 -23.40 32.88
C GLU A 98 18.57 -22.17 33.64
N THR A 99 18.30 -20.99 33.10
CA THR A 99 18.53 -19.73 33.80
C THR A 99 17.19 -19.25 34.32
N SER A 100 17.02 -19.27 35.64
CA SER A 100 15.89 -18.65 36.34
C SER A 100 15.86 -17.14 36.01
N LEU A 101 14.98 -16.73 35.10
CA LEU A 101 14.89 -15.33 34.65
C LEU A 101 14.02 -14.50 35.60
N ASN A 102 14.60 -13.40 36.10
CA ASN A 102 13.89 -12.39 36.90
C ASN A 102 12.88 -11.61 36.03
N GLY A 103 11.80 -11.13 36.65
CA GLY A 103 10.62 -10.57 35.95
C GLY A 103 10.88 -9.39 35.00
N GLY A 104 12.00 -8.67 35.12
CA GLY A 104 12.40 -7.60 34.20
C GLY A 104 12.95 -8.10 32.86
N GLU A 105 13.66 -9.23 32.85
CA GLU A 105 14.23 -9.82 31.63
C GLU A 105 13.16 -10.46 30.76
N ILE A 106 12.10 -10.99 31.40
CA ILE A 106 10.92 -11.52 30.72
C ILE A 106 10.19 -10.40 29.96
N GLU A 107 10.07 -9.20 30.53
CA GLU A 107 9.40 -8.09 29.86
C GLU A 107 10.19 -7.60 28.64
N ALA A 108 11.53 -7.52 28.75
CA ALA A 108 12.42 -7.19 27.65
C ALA A 108 12.37 -8.26 26.53
N SER A 109 12.39 -9.54 26.90
CA SER A 109 12.29 -10.67 25.97
C SER A 109 10.96 -10.67 25.21
N ILE A 110 9.84 -10.45 25.91
CA ILE A 110 8.51 -10.29 25.29
C ILE A 110 8.49 -9.09 24.32
N TYR A 111 9.11 -7.97 24.70
CA TYR A 111 9.17 -6.79 23.84
C TYR A 111 9.95 -7.05 22.55
N VAL A 112 11.08 -7.75 22.64
CA VAL A 112 11.90 -8.16 21.48
C VAL A 112 11.12 -9.12 20.57
N LEU A 113 10.38 -10.06 21.16
CA LEU A 113 9.59 -11.06 20.43
C LEU A 113 8.39 -10.42 19.70
N ILE A 114 7.73 -9.44 20.31
CA ILE A 114 6.68 -8.64 19.64
C ILE A 114 7.27 -7.84 18.47
N LYS A 115 8.49 -7.31 18.63
CA LYS A 115 9.18 -6.53 17.59
C LYS A 115 9.59 -7.39 16.38
N SER A 116 10.04 -8.63 16.60
CA SER A 116 10.46 -9.54 15.52
C SER A 116 9.29 -10.09 14.70
N VAL A 117 8.20 -10.51 15.35
CA VAL A 117 6.96 -10.97 14.67
C VAL A 117 6.39 -9.88 13.77
N ARG A 118 6.49 -8.62 14.23
CA ARG A 118 6.05 -7.44 13.49
C ARG A 118 6.93 -7.11 12.28
N THR A 119 8.25 -7.32 12.34
CA THR A 119 9.14 -7.07 11.19
C THR A 119 8.98 -8.11 10.08
N LEU A 120 8.52 -9.32 10.41
CA LEU A 120 8.30 -10.41 9.45
C LEU A 120 6.92 -10.35 8.75
N THR A 121 5.99 -9.51 9.22
CA THR A 121 4.66 -9.38 8.61
C THR A 121 4.62 -8.20 7.62
N ILE A 122 4.47 -8.51 6.33
CA ILE A 122 4.52 -7.56 5.20
C ILE A 122 3.35 -6.55 5.21
N LYS A 123 2.21 -6.89 5.84
CA LYS A 123 1.09 -5.95 6.10
C LYS A 123 1.14 -5.48 7.55
N VAL A 124 0.83 -4.18 7.77
CA VAL A 124 0.65 -3.57 9.10
C VAL A 124 -0.19 -4.49 9.97
N PRO A 125 0.38 -5.14 10.98
CA PRO A 125 -0.35 -6.16 11.69
C PRO A 125 -1.33 -5.47 12.65
N SER A 126 -2.59 -5.90 12.64
CA SER A 126 -3.58 -5.48 13.64
C SER A 126 -3.15 -6.01 15.02
N THR A 127 -3.64 -5.38 16.09
CA THR A 127 -3.32 -5.83 17.47
C THR A 127 -3.72 -7.29 17.65
N GLU A 128 -4.83 -7.67 17.06
CA GLU A 128 -5.42 -9.00 17.10
C GLU A 128 -4.62 -10.00 16.24
N ALA A 129 -4.14 -9.63 15.05
CA ALA A 129 -3.31 -10.51 14.22
C ALA A 129 -1.94 -10.77 14.85
N THR A 130 -1.26 -9.75 15.39
CA THR A 130 0.00 -9.93 16.11
C THR A 130 -0.20 -10.83 17.33
N LEU A 131 -1.28 -10.62 18.07
CA LEU A 131 -1.58 -11.39 19.28
C LEU A 131 -1.96 -12.85 18.96
N ALA A 132 -2.66 -13.11 17.85
CA ALA A 132 -2.94 -14.46 17.38
C ALA A 132 -1.63 -15.22 17.05
N ASN A 133 -0.70 -14.58 16.33
CA ASN A 133 0.60 -15.18 16.01
C ASN A 133 1.43 -15.47 17.26
N ILE A 134 1.38 -14.59 18.25
CA ILE A 134 2.07 -14.80 19.53
C ILE A 134 1.44 -15.97 20.30
N ARG A 135 0.11 -16.08 20.30
CA ARG A 135 -0.63 -17.16 20.98
C ARG A 135 -0.37 -18.55 20.42
N ILE A 136 0.10 -18.68 19.18
CA ILE A 136 0.52 -19.97 18.60
C ILE A 136 1.72 -20.56 19.37
N LYS A 137 2.57 -19.70 19.96
CA LYS A 137 3.81 -20.14 20.63
C LYS A 137 3.86 -19.81 22.12
N PHE A 138 3.13 -18.80 22.59
CA PHE A 138 3.24 -18.28 23.96
C PHE A 138 1.89 -17.84 24.55
N TRP A 139 1.65 -18.14 25.83
CA TRP A 139 0.49 -17.63 26.56
C TRP A 139 0.85 -16.43 27.43
N ILE A 140 0.59 -15.22 26.94
CA ILE A 140 1.02 -13.97 27.59
C ILE A 140 -0.14 -13.31 28.35
N VAL A 141 0.02 -13.14 29.67
CA VAL A 141 -0.90 -12.37 30.52
C VAL A 141 -0.93 -10.89 30.08
N ASN A 142 -2.14 -10.35 29.89
CA ASN A 142 -2.38 -9.00 29.36
C ASN A 142 -1.72 -8.73 27.99
N GLY A 143 -1.55 -9.77 27.16
CA GLY A 143 -0.89 -9.67 25.85
C GLY A 143 -1.48 -8.59 24.94
N ARG A 144 -2.80 -8.38 24.97
CA ARG A 144 -3.46 -7.38 24.10
C ARG A 144 -2.97 -5.96 24.39
N SER A 145 -2.87 -5.60 25.66
CA SER A 145 -2.40 -4.28 26.09
C SER A 145 -0.93 -4.06 25.74
N LYS A 146 -0.10 -5.10 25.94
CA LYS A 146 1.34 -5.08 25.59
C LYS A 146 1.54 -4.90 24.08
N VAL A 147 0.87 -5.71 23.26
CA VAL A 147 0.92 -5.62 21.79
C VAL A 147 0.44 -4.25 21.31
N LYS A 148 -0.68 -3.74 21.84
CA LYS A 148 -1.22 -2.41 21.47
C LYS A 148 -0.22 -1.28 21.77
N ARG A 149 0.48 -1.35 22.90
CA ARG A 149 1.51 -0.36 23.29
C ARG A 149 2.67 -0.35 22.28
N VAL A 150 3.20 -1.52 21.94
CA VAL A 150 4.30 -1.66 20.97
C VAL A 150 3.88 -1.19 19.57
N ILE A 151 2.66 -1.48 19.14
CA ILE A 151 2.16 -1.05 17.83
C ILE A 151 2.04 0.47 17.75
N LYS A 152 1.52 1.13 18.81
CA LYS A 152 1.38 2.60 18.88
C LYS A 152 2.72 3.34 18.91
N GLN A 153 3.73 2.78 19.56
CA GLN A 153 5.07 3.39 19.64
C GLN A 153 5.85 3.30 18.33
N CYS A 154 5.41 2.50 17.36
CA CYS A 154 6.14 2.34 16.11
C CYS A 154 5.65 3.29 15.01
N ILE A 155 6.55 4.20 14.60
CA ILE A 155 6.35 5.20 13.55
C ILE A 155 5.89 4.58 12.22
N LYS A 156 6.41 3.40 11.84
CA LYS A 156 6.02 2.72 10.59
C LYS A 156 4.55 2.26 10.61
N CYS A 157 4.08 1.66 11.72
CA CYS A 157 2.66 1.29 11.83
C CYS A 157 1.78 2.53 11.91
N LEU A 158 2.22 3.57 12.61
CA LEU A 158 1.46 4.79 12.76
C LEU A 158 1.25 5.48 11.40
N LYS A 159 2.31 5.59 10.59
CA LYS A 159 2.25 6.17 9.24
C LYS A 159 1.31 5.41 8.32
N VAL A 160 1.39 4.08 8.29
CA VAL A 160 0.55 3.28 7.38
C VAL A 160 -0.88 3.11 7.90
N SER A 161 -1.10 3.15 9.23
CA SER A 161 -2.42 3.14 9.85
C SER A 161 -3.09 4.51 9.89
N ALA A 162 -2.39 5.58 9.52
CA ALA A 162 -2.95 6.92 9.48
C ALA A 162 -4.04 6.97 8.40
N LYS A 163 -5.30 6.97 8.81
CA LYS A 163 -6.40 7.29 7.90
C LYS A 163 -6.20 8.74 7.45
N GLY A 164 -6.21 8.98 6.14
CA GLY A 164 -6.36 10.33 5.63
C GLY A 164 -7.60 10.94 6.30
N LYS A 165 -7.46 12.11 6.91
CA LYS A 165 -8.63 12.87 7.31
C LYS A 165 -9.30 13.28 6.00
N ASN A 166 -10.28 12.51 5.54
CA ASN A 166 -11.26 13.04 4.60
C ASN A 166 -11.80 14.28 5.30
N GLN A 167 -11.49 15.47 4.78
CA GLN A 167 -12.15 16.66 5.26
C GLN A 167 -13.64 16.43 4.99
N MET A 168 -14.38 16.10 6.05
CA MET A 168 -15.83 16.14 6.00
C MET A 168 -16.19 17.61 5.94
N MET A 169 -16.14 18.19 4.75
CA MET A 169 -16.94 19.36 4.49
C MET A 169 -18.38 18.85 4.51
N ALA A 170 -19.17 19.30 5.49
CA ALA A 170 -20.62 19.26 5.32
C ALA A 170 -20.91 19.90 3.95
N ALA A 171 -21.89 19.36 3.22
CA ALA A 171 -22.41 20.07 2.06
C ALA A 171 -22.66 21.51 2.51
N LEU A 172 -22.02 22.44 1.81
CA LEU A 172 -22.11 23.85 2.11
C LEU A 172 -23.61 24.19 2.24
N PRO A 173 -24.09 24.63 3.42
CA PRO A 173 -25.50 24.90 3.55
C PRO A 173 -25.87 25.92 2.47
N ASN A 174 -26.91 25.65 1.69
CA ASN A 174 -27.58 26.61 0.80
C ASN A 174 -28.04 27.90 1.54
N ALA A 175 -27.77 28.01 2.85
CA ALA A 175 -27.90 29.21 3.65
C ALA A 175 -27.01 30.38 3.19
N ARG A 176 -26.02 30.17 2.29
CA ARG A 176 -25.20 31.29 1.77
C ARG A 176 -25.99 32.29 0.92
N GLU A 177 -27.14 31.93 0.39
CA GLU A 177 -27.92 32.81 -0.50
C GLU A 177 -29.17 33.40 0.17
N ARG A 178 -29.47 33.01 1.42
CA ARG A 178 -30.78 33.23 2.03
C ARG A 178 -30.75 33.91 3.39
N LEU A 179 -29.66 34.59 3.75
CA LEU A 179 -29.63 35.39 4.98
C LEU A 179 -30.80 36.42 5.07
N PRO A 180 -31.22 37.07 3.97
CA PRO A 180 -32.41 37.93 4.00
C PRO A 180 -33.71 37.16 4.27
N GLU A 181 -33.83 35.94 3.74
CA GLU A 181 -35.02 35.08 3.91
C GLU A 181 -35.09 34.48 5.32
N LEU A 182 -33.95 34.14 5.94
CA LEU A 182 -33.90 33.62 7.32
C LEU A 182 -34.24 34.67 8.38
N LEU A 183 -34.33 35.95 7.99
CA LEU A 183 -34.68 37.06 8.85
C LEU A 183 -36.07 37.63 8.52
N THR A 184 -36.91 36.96 7.74
CA THR A 184 -38.28 37.44 7.42
C THR A 184 -39.12 37.69 8.66
N ASP A 185 -38.91 36.89 9.70
CA ASP A 185 -39.69 36.92 10.93
C ASP A 185 -39.25 38.03 11.89
N VAL A 186 -38.19 38.77 11.54
CA VAL A 186 -37.69 39.90 12.32
C VAL A 186 -38.17 41.21 11.70
N ALA A 187 -38.77 42.06 12.53
CA ALA A 187 -39.28 43.37 12.12
C ALA A 187 -38.19 44.19 11.40
N VAL A 188 -38.57 44.84 10.30
CA VAL A 188 -37.67 45.65 9.44
C VAL A 188 -36.81 46.65 10.22
N PRO A 189 -37.32 47.40 11.22
CA PRO A 189 -36.50 48.33 11.99
C PRO A 189 -35.35 47.64 12.73
N VAL A 190 -35.61 46.45 13.28
CA VAL A 190 -34.63 45.65 13.99
C VAL A 190 -33.59 45.09 13.01
N ARG A 191 -34.01 44.62 11.83
CA ARG A 191 -33.07 44.18 10.79
C ARG A 191 -32.11 45.27 10.35
N ASN A 192 -32.58 46.51 10.27
CA ASN A 192 -31.76 47.62 9.80
C ASN A 192 -30.68 48.03 10.80
N CYS A 193 -30.88 47.80 12.11
CA CYS A 193 -29.89 48.11 13.15
C CYS A 193 -28.98 46.93 13.54
N MET A 194 -29.18 45.73 12.97
CA MET A 194 -28.33 44.58 13.22
C MET A 194 -26.90 44.77 12.71
N ARG A 195 -25.95 44.30 13.51
CA ARG A 195 -24.52 44.24 13.16
C ARG A 195 -24.11 42.79 12.95
N PHE A 196 -23.25 42.57 11.97
CA PHE A 196 -22.77 41.25 11.58
C PHE A 196 -21.34 41.04 12.07
N GLN A 197 -21.06 39.85 12.58
CA GLN A 197 -19.73 39.42 13.00
C GLN A 197 -19.32 38.19 12.20
N GLN A 198 -18.18 38.27 11.52
CA GLN A 198 -17.61 37.13 10.81
C GLN A 198 -16.68 36.35 11.74
N LYS A 199 -17.10 35.19 12.24
CA LYS A 199 -16.20 34.24 12.93
C LYS A 199 -15.68 33.21 11.93
N GLY A 200 -14.36 33.17 11.72
CA GLY A 200 -13.67 32.00 11.16
C GLY A 200 -13.81 31.75 9.65
N ALA A 201 -13.52 32.73 8.80
CA ALA A 201 -13.17 32.41 7.41
C ALA A 201 -11.69 31.97 7.33
N SER A 202 -11.41 30.93 6.56
CA SER A 202 -10.03 30.57 6.20
C SER A 202 -9.32 31.78 5.57
N SER A 203 -8.02 31.92 5.80
CA SER A 203 -7.20 33.07 5.38
C SER A 203 -7.40 33.43 3.90
N HIS A 204 -7.61 32.43 3.05
CA HIS A 204 -7.81 32.57 1.61
C HIS A 204 -9.15 33.20 1.22
N TYR A 205 -10.19 33.09 2.06
CA TYR A 205 -11.54 33.60 1.78
C TYR A 205 -11.93 34.82 2.61
N GLY A 206 -11.16 35.16 3.65
CA GLY A 206 -11.47 36.27 4.56
C GLY A 206 -11.62 37.61 3.85
N SER A 207 -10.76 37.90 2.87
CA SER A 207 -10.76 39.17 2.14
C SER A 207 -11.97 39.29 1.21
N TYR A 208 -12.27 38.25 0.43
CA TYR A 208 -13.41 38.23 -0.50
C TYR A 208 -14.75 38.32 0.24
N VAL A 209 -14.92 37.53 1.30
CA VAL A 209 -16.13 37.56 2.12
C VAL A 209 -16.28 38.91 2.82
N GLY A 210 -15.18 39.50 3.32
CA GLY A 210 -15.20 40.83 3.91
C GLY A 210 -15.60 41.92 2.90
N TYR A 211 -15.10 41.86 1.67
CA TYR A 211 -15.47 42.80 0.60
C TYR A 211 -16.97 42.69 0.26
N HIS A 212 -17.45 41.47 0.05
CA HIS A 212 -18.86 41.24 -0.26
C HIS A 212 -19.78 41.72 0.87
N LEU A 213 -19.47 41.40 2.13
CA LEU A 213 -20.28 41.83 3.27
C LEU A 213 -20.25 43.35 3.47
N ASN A 214 -19.11 44.01 3.24
CA ASN A 214 -19.03 45.48 3.28
C ASN A 214 -19.85 46.15 2.17
N HIS A 215 -19.90 45.55 0.97
CA HIS A 215 -20.72 46.04 -0.13
C HIS A 215 -22.22 45.83 0.14
N THR A 216 -22.61 44.65 0.63
CA THR A 216 -24.01 44.30 0.87
C THR A 216 -24.56 44.98 2.14
N PHE A 217 -23.74 45.17 3.18
CA PHE A 217 -24.14 45.76 4.46
C PHE A 217 -23.12 46.81 4.93
N PRO A 218 -23.13 48.02 4.33
CA PRO A 218 -22.18 49.07 4.68
C PRO A 218 -22.35 49.48 6.15
N ASN A 219 -21.22 49.77 6.81
CA ASN A 219 -21.15 50.22 8.21
C ASN A 219 -21.83 49.31 9.24
N ARG A 220 -22.00 48.01 8.93
CA ARG A 220 -22.66 47.05 9.81
C ARG A 220 -21.78 45.84 10.18
N LEU A 221 -20.54 45.76 9.69
CA LEU A 221 -19.62 44.66 9.95
C LEU A 221 -18.61 44.98 11.06
N ILE A 222 -18.43 44.05 11.99
CA ILE A 222 -17.42 44.12 13.06
C ILE A 222 -16.20 43.28 12.67
N ARG A 223 -15.07 43.92 12.36
CA ARG A 223 -13.78 43.29 12.00
C ARG A 223 -12.59 44.08 12.56
N SER A 224 -11.42 43.44 12.67
CA SER A 224 -10.16 44.18 12.84
C SER A 224 -9.97 45.17 11.67
N GLY A 225 -9.83 46.46 12.00
CA GLY A 225 -9.69 47.56 11.03
C GLY A 225 -10.98 48.12 10.41
N SER A 226 -12.17 47.71 10.86
CA SER A 226 -13.45 48.33 10.43
C SER A 226 -13.78 49.61 11.20
N HIS A 227 -14.71 50.42 10.68
CA HIS A 227 -15.23 51.62 11.37
C HIS A 227 -15.89 51.32 12.74
N ILE A 228 -16.33 50.08 12.97
CA ILE A 228 -16.87 49.65 14.26
C ILE A 228 -15.78 48.89 15.03
N THR A 229 -15.35 49.47 16.16
CA THR A 229 -14.32 48.90 17.04
C THR A 229 -14.88 47.75 17.89
N TRP A 230 -14.04 46.76 18.18
CA TRP A 230 -14.38 45.72 19.15
C TRP A 230 -14.59 46.29 20.55
N LEU A 231 -15.63 45.85 21.24
CA LEU A 231 -15.77 46.11 22.67
C LEU A 231 -14.78 45.23 23.46
N LEU A 232 -14.06 45.82 24.43
CA LEU A 232 -12.98 45.19 25.19
C LEU A 232 -13.35 43.90 25.94
N ARG A 233 -14.65 43.60 26.10
CA ARG A 233 -15.16 42.38 26.72
C ARG A 233 -16.40 41.91 25.98
N SER A 234 -16.21 41.11 24.93
CA SER A 234 -17.31 40.41 24.28
C SER A 234 -17.43 39.03 24.93
N PRO A 235 -18.59 38.66 25.50
CA PRO A 235 -18.78 37.32 26.05
C PRO A 235 -18.73 36.29 24.91
N ASP A 236 -17.98 35.21 25.12
CA ASP A 236 -17.81 34.12 24.15
C ASP A 236 -19.11 33.34 23.95
N PHE A 237 -19.98 33.85 23.07
CA PHE A 237 -21.18 33.14 22.66
C PHE A 237 -20.96 32.41 21.33
N TYR A 238 -21.27 31.11 21.36
CA TYR A 238 -21.36 30.22 20.21
C TYR A 238 -22.79 30.29 19.65
N LEU A 239 -22.91 30.35 18.32
CA LEU A 239 -24.13 30.61 17.52
C LEU A 239 -24.55 32.10 17.47
N LEU A 240 -25.00 32.55 16.30
CA LEU A 240 -25.44 33.91 16.00
C LEU A 240 -26.34 34.47 17.12
N ILE A 241 -25.80 35.37 17.95
CA ILE A 241 -26.61 36.18 18.86
C ILE A 241 -26.62 37.61 18.32
N PHE A 242 -27.83 38.08 18.04
CA PHE A 242 -28.16 39.46 17.72
C PHE A 242 -27.78 40.36 18.91
N PHE A 243 -26.90 41.34 18.70
CA PHE A 243 -26.74 42.42 19.67
C PHE A 243 -27.85 43.45 19.40
N SER A 244 -28.94 43.37 20.15
CA SER A 244 -29.92 44.45 20.23
C SER A 244 -29.31 45.61 21.01
N GLY A 245 -28.56 46.47 20.32
CA GLY A 245 -28.29 47.82 20.80
C GLY A 245 -29.33 48.76 20.20
N MET A 246 -30.49 48.90 20.86
CA MET A 246 -31.21 50.17 20.77
C MET A 246 -30.49 51.20 21.66
N PRO A 247 -30.60 52.52 21.35
CA PRO A 247 -30.08 53.57 22.24
C PRO A 247 -30.64 53.46 23.66
#